data_AF-A0AAW5ECS0-F1
#
_entry.id   AF-A0AAW5ECS0-F1
#
_cell.length_a   1.000
_cell.length_b   1.000
_cell.length_c   1.000
_cell.angle_alpha   90.00
_cell.angle_beta   90.00
_cell.angle_gamma   90.00
#
_symmetry.space_group_name_H-M   'P 1'
#
loop_
_entity.id
_entity.type
_entity.pdbx_description
1 polymer ?
#
loop_
_entity_poly.entity_id
_entity_poly.type
_entity_poly.pdbx_seq_one_letter_code
_entity_poly.pdbx_strand_id
1 'polypeptide(L)'
;QSSSKIRNIVILYIVGTFLAAACAVIASFMFPVELVLEGVQKAENTSPMHLNEIFKNLLLNIVDNPINALSSGNYLGILAWAIGGGIALKNCSQEAKQIFVDINEGVLKIVKFIVKLAPFGIFGLVANSVAQTGAQGLLSYAKLLVLLVLTMLFVAFVINALIVFIYTRKNPFPLIFICLRHSAFFAFFTRSSAANIPVNMALC
;
A
#
# COMPACT_ATOMS: atom_id res chain seq x y z
N GLN A 1 1.82 17.01 27.87
CA GLN A 1 2.88 17.16 26.84
C GLN A 1 2.92 16.06 25.76
N SER A 2 2.20 14.93 25.88
CA SER A 2 2.24 13.83 24.89
C SER A 2 1.50 14.11 23.57
N SER A 3 0.39 14.85 23.61
CA SER A 3 -0.50 15.09 22.43
C SER A 3 0.15 15.89 21.29
N SER A 4 1.06 16.84 21.59
CA SER A 4 1.69 17.67 20.55
C SER A 4 2.71 16.89 19.68
N LYS A 5 3.38 15.88 20.24
CA LYS A 5 4.34 15.05 19.51
C LYS A 5 3.64 14.14 18.49
N ILE A 6 2.50 13.56 18.89
CA ILE A 6 1.69 12.70 18.01
C ILE A 6 1.15 13.50 16.81
N ARG A 7 0.66 14.72 17.03
CA ARG A 7 0.18 15.59 15.95
C ARG A 7 1.24 15.84 14.88
N ASN A 8 2.48 16.12 15.28
CA ASN A 8 3.56 16.40 14.34
C ASN A 8 3.96 15.14 13.54
N ILE A 9 3.92 13.96 14.15
CA ILE A 9 4.19 12.68 13.46
C ILE A 9 3.12 12.41 12.40
N VAL A 10 1.85 12.61 12.74
CA VAL A 10 0.73 12.41 11.80
C VAL A 10 0.85 13.38 10.62
N ILE A 11 1.16 14.66 10.87
CA ILE A 11 1.40 15.65 9.81
C ILE A 11 2.56 15.22 8.91
N LEU A 12 3.68 14.78 9.48
CA LEU A 12 4.84 14.31 8.73
C LEU A 12 4.47 13.11 7.83
N TYR A 13 3.65 12.19 8.34
CA TYR A 13 3.21 11.02 7.60
C TYR A 13 2.30 11.40 6.43
N ILE A 14 1.32 12.29 6.64
CA ILE A 14 0.42 12.77 5.59
C ILE A 14 1.20 13.52 4.50
N VAL A 15 2.09 14.43 4.90
CA VAL A 15 2.91 15.19 3.95
C VAL A 15 3.86 14.27 3.17
N GLY A 16 4.53 13.34 3.85
CA GLY A 16 5.45 12.40 3.21
C GLY A 16 4.75 11.48 2.21
N THR A 17 3.60 10.92 2.58
CA THR A 17 2.80 10.07 1.69
C THR A 17 2.23 10.84 0.50
N PHE A 18 1.74 12.05 0.71
CA PHE A 18 1.26 12.92 -0.37
C PHE A 18 2.38 13.28 -1.36
N LEU A 19 3.55 13.69 -0.87
CA LEU A 19 4.70 14.02 -1.71
C LEU A 19 5.22 12.81 -2.49
N ALA A 20 5.23 11.62 -1.86
CA ALA A 20 5.59 10.37 -2.52
C ALA A 20 4.59 10.03 -3.65
N ALA A 21 3.28 10.16 -3.39
CA ALA A 21 2.24 9.93 -4.39
C ALA A 21 2.34 10.92 -5.55
N ALA A 22 2.53 12.22 -5.26
CA ALA A 22 2.72 13.24 -6.29
C ALA A 22 3.94 12.94 -7.17
N CYS A 23 5.07 12.55 -6.56
CA CYS A 23 6.27 12.15 -7.28
C CYS A 23 6.02 10.94 -8.18
N ALA A 24 5.28 9.94 -7.71
CA ALA A 24 4.95 8.75 -8.50
C ALA A 24 4.06 9.09 -9.70
N VAL A 25 3.07 9.98 -9.52
CA VAL A 25 2.22 10.47 -10.61
C VAL A 25 3.03 11.24 -11.65
N ILE A 26 3.93 12.14 -11.21
CA ILE A 26 4.82 12.88 -12.11
C ILE A 26 5.74 11.92 -12.88
N ALA A 27 6.33 10.93 -12.20
CA ALA A 27 7.17 9.91 -12.84
C ALA A 27 6.37 9.08 -13.85
N SER A 28 5.11 8.75 -13.54
CA SER A 28 4.21 8.02 -14.44
C SER A 28 3.86 8.83 -15.70
N PHE A 29 3.70 10.14 -15.60
CA PHE A 29 3.46 11.00 -16.78
C PHE A 29 4.74 11.25 -17.59
N MET A 30 5.89 11.34 -16.93
CA MET A 30 7.18 11.58 -17.58
C MET A 30 7.72 10.34 -18.30
N PHE A 31 7.43 9.15 -17.78
CA PHE A 31 7.82 7.87 -18.37
C PHE A 31 6.58 6.99 -18.54
N PRO A 32 5.74 7.23 -19.57
CA PRO A 32 4.59 6.39 -19.83
C PRO A 32 5.07 4.98 -20.19
N VAL A 33 4.67 3.99 -19.39
CA VAL A 33 4.93 2.59 -19.72
C VAL A 33 3.61 1.94 -20.10
N GLU A 34 3.43 1.74 -21.40
CA GLU A 34 2.28 1.04 -21.94
C GLU A 34 2.39 -0.45 -21.64
N LEU A 35 1.44 -0.94 -20.85
CA LEU A 35 1.26 -2.36 -20.59
C LEU A 35 0.28 -2.91 -21.63
N VAL A 36 0.73 -3.88 -22.42
CA VAL A 36 -0.17 -4.71 -23.21
C VAL A 36 -0.85 -5.69 -22.25
N LEU A 37 -1.87 -5.21 -21.55
CA LEU A 37 -2.75 -6.02 -20.70
C LEU A 37 -4.00 -6.38 -21.50
N GLU A 38 -4.06 -7.60 -22.01
CA GLU A 38 -5.32 -8.13 -22.52
C GLU A 38 -6.29 -8.36 -21.34
N GLY A 39 -7.48 -7.75 -21.41
CA GLY A 39 -8.55 -7.87 -20.41
C GLY A 39 -8.89 -6.61 -19.61
N VAL A 40 -8.16 -5.50 -19.76
CA VAL A 40 -8.44 -4.21 -19.06
C VAL A 40 -9.29 -3.24 -19.92
N GLN A 41 -9.82 -3.70 -21.06
CA GLN A 41 -10.79 -2.93 -21.85
C GLN A 41 -12.14 -2.69 -21.13
N LYS A 42 -12.35 -3.26 -19.93
CA LYS A 42 -13.53 -2.99 -19.06
C LYS A 42 -13.27 -1.94 -17.97
N ALA A 43 -12.30 -1.06 -18.16
CA ALA A 43 -12.20 0.19 -17.41
C ALA A 43 -12.62 1.40 -18.27
N GLU A 44 -13.54 1.21 -19.22
CA GLU A 44 -14.40 2.30 -19.71
C GLU A 44 -15.45 2.64 -18.63
N ASN A 45 -15.01 3.02 -17.43
CA ASN A 45 -15.86 3.77 -16.53
C ASN A 45 -15.48 5.23 -16.72
N THR A 46 -16.31 5.90 -17.51
CA THR A 46 -16.40 7.35 -17.69
C THR A 46 -15.78 8.10 -16.52
N SER A 47 -14.68 8.80 -16.79
CA SER A 47 -14.09 9.75 -15.86
C SER A 47 -15.20 10.68 -15.36
N PRO A 48 -15.56 10.67 -14.06
CA PRO A 48 -16.59 11.56 -13.54
C PRO A 48 -16.12 13.00 -13.76
N MET A 49 -16.85 13.74 -14.61
CA MET A 49 -16.48 15.09 -15.05
C MET A 49 -16.53 16.13 -13.90
N HIS A 50 -17.07 15.77 -12.73
CA HIS A 50 -17.30 16.70 -11.63
C HIS A 50 -16.76 16.14 -10.30
N LEU A 51 -15.85 16.89 -9.64
CA LEU A 51 -15.33 16.52 -8.31
C LEU A 51 -16.46 16.25 -7.31
N ASN A 52 -17.57 16.99 -7.39
CA ASN A 52 -18.72 16.82 -6.50
C ASN A 52 -19.39 15.45 -6.63
N GLU A 53 -19.41 14.86 -7.82
CA GLU A 53 -19.94 13.52 -8.04
C GLU A 53 -19.01 12.45 -7.48
N ILE A 54 -17.68 12.66 -7.58
CA ILE A 54 -16.68 11.78 -6.97
C ILE A 54 -16.85 11.76 -5.46
N PHE A 55 -16.91 12.94 -4.82
CA PHE A 55 -17.10 13.03 -3.38
C PHE A 55 -18.43 12.41 -2.93
N LYS A 56 -19.54 12.68 -3.65
CA LYS A 56 -20.83 12.04 -3.35
C LYS A 56 -20.77 10.52 -3.50
N ASN A 57 -20.20 10.01 -4.58
CA ASN A 57 -20.07 8.57 -4.81
C ASN A 57 -19.19 7.92 -3.76
N LEU A 58 -18.06 8.53 -3.37
CA LEU A 58 -17.22 8.02 -2.29
C LEU A 58 -17.99 7.96 -0.96
N LEU A 59 -18.76 9.01 -0.65
CA LEU A 59 -19.51 9.10 0.61
C LEU A 59 -20.68 8.12 0.67
N LEU A 60 -21.39 7.93 -0.45
CA LEU A 60 -22.45 6.93 -0.57
C LEU A 60 -21.90 5.51 -0.50
N ASN A 61 -20.74 5.23 -1.13
CA ASN A 61 -20.09 3.92 -1.06
C ASN A 61 -19.62 3.56 0.36
N ILE A 62 -19.32 4.54 1.21
CA ILE A 62 -18.95 4.30 2.61
C ILE A 62 -20.14 3.81 3.44
N VAL A 63 -21.36 4.26 3.13
CA VAL A 63 -22.60 3.92 3.88
C VAL A 63 -23.40 2.83 3.17
N ASP A 64 -22.81 2.16 2.20
CA ASP A 64 -23.44 1.04 1.51
C ASP A 64 -23.78 -0.08 2.50
N ASN A 65 -24.81 -0.87 2.17
CA ASN A 65 -25.23 -2.00 2.99
C ASN A 65 -24.06 -2.99 3.15
N PRO A 66 -23.73 -3.45 4.37
CA PRO A 66 -22.57 -4.31 4.61
C PRO A 66 -22.59 -5.61 3.78
N ILE A 67 -23.77 -6.18 3.55
CA ILE A 67 -23.92 -7.39 2.73
C ILE A 67 -23.65 -7.07 1.25
N ASN A 68 -24.19 -5.95 0.77
CA ASN A 68 -23.97 -5.49 -0.59
C ASN A 68 -22.49 -5.12 -0.82
N ALA A 69 -21.85 -4.47 0.15
CA ALA A 69 -20.45 -4.08 0.08
C ALA A 69 -19.52 -5.31 -0.01
N LEU A 70 -19.83 -6.38 0.74
CA LEU A 70 -19.11 -7.65 0.66
C LEU A 70 -19.31 -8.34 -0.70
N SER A 71 -20.53 -8.35 -1.24
CA SER A 71 -20.83 -9.00 -2.52
C SER A 71 -20.27 -8.25 -3.72
N SER A 72 -20.30 -6.91 -3.69
CA SER A 72 -19.83 -6.05 -4.78
C SER A 72 -18.33 -5.74 -4.73
N GLY A 73 -17.64 -6.11 -3.64
CA GLY A 73 -16.23 -5.79 -3.46
C GLY A 73 -15.97 -4.32 -3.17
N ASN A 74 -16.94 -3.60 -2.59
CA ASN A 74 -16.79 -2.21 -2.17
C ASN A 74 -15.90 -2.12 -0.92
N TYR A 75 -14.59 -2.03 -1.14
CA TYR A 75 -13.58 -1.97 -0.06
C TYR A 75 -13.78 -0.82 0.93
N LEU A 76 -14.26 0.35 0.46
CA LEU A 76 -14.52 1.52 1.31
C LEU A 76 -15.65 1.24 2.31
N GLY A 77 -16.77 0.68 1.84
CA GLY A 77 -17.88 0.27 2.69
C GLY A 77 -17.46 -0.82 3.69
N ILE A 78 -16.73 -1.84 3.22
CA ILE A 78 -16.23 -2.92 4.10
C ILE A 78 -15.34 -2.35 5.21
N LEU A 79 -14.43 -1.42 4.89
CA LEU A 79 -13.55 -0.80 5.88
C LEU A 79 -14.34 0.03 6.91
N ALA A 80 -15.31 0.82 6.46
CA ALA A 80 -16.14 1.64 7.32
C ALA A 80 -16.95 0.80 8.33
N TRP A 81 -17.59 -0.27 7.85
CA TRP A 81 -18.31 -1.22 8.69
C TRP A 81 -17.40 -2.03 9.60
N ALA A 82 -16.19 -2.38 9.16
CA ALA A 82 -15.20 -3.05 10.01
C ALA A 82 -14.73 -2.17 11.18
N ILE A 83 -14.48 -0.88 10.94
CA ILE A 83 -14.13 0.08 11.99
C ILE A 83 -15.31 0.29 12.94
N GLY A 84 -16.52 0.50 12.40
CA GLY A 84 -17.74 0.65 13.20
C GLY A 84 -18.01 -0.58 14.08
N GLY A 85 -17.89 -1.78 13.50
CA GLY A 85 -17.99 -3.05 14.20
C GLY A 85 -16.92 -3.23 15.27
N GLY A 86 -15.67 -2.86 14.97
CA GLY A 86 -14.57 -2.90 15.93
C GLY A 86 -14.78 -1.96 17.13
N ILE A 87 -15.32 -0.76 16.90
CA ILE A 87 -15.67 0.18 17.98
C ILE A 87 -16.82 -0.38 18.82
N ALA A 88 -17.85 -0.95 18.20
CA ALA A 88 -18.97 -1.57 18.90
C ALA A 88 -18.50 -2.76 19.77
N LEU A 89 -17.62 -3.61 19.23
CA LEU A 89 -17.05 -4.76 19.94
C LEU A 89 -16.22 -4.38 21.16
N LYS A 90 -15.73 -3.15 21.25
CA LYS A 90 -14.98 -2.66 22.43
C LYS A 90 -15.78 -2.82 23.73
N ASN A 91 -17.10 -2.62 23.64
CA ASN A 91 -18.02 -2.70 24.78
C ASN A 91 -18.61 -4.10 25.00
N CYS A 92 -18.28 -5.07 24.15
CA CYS A 92 -18.72 -6.46 24.30
C CYS A 92 -17.85 -7.24 25.29
N SER A 93 -18.35 -8.42 25.67
CA SER A 93 -17.65 -9.35 26.57
C SER A 93 -16.33 -9.85 25.96
N GLN A 94 -15.45 -10.38 26.81
CA GLN A 94 -14.13 -10.84 26.38
C GLN A 94 -14.22 -12.08 25.47
N GLU A 95 -15.21 -12.94 25.71
CA GLU A 95 -15.47 -14.15 24.93
C GLU A 95 -15.88 -13.79 23.49
N ALA A 96 -16.73 -12.77 23.32
CA ALA A 96 -17.10 -12.29 22.00
C ALA A 96 -15.89 -11.77 21.22
N LYS A 97 -14.97 -11.05 21.88
CA LYS A 97 -13.73 -10.57 21.25
C LYS A 97 -12.81 -11.73 20.86
N GLN A 98 -12.70 -12.75 21.71
CA GLN A 98 -11.87 -13.92 21.45
C GLN A 98 -12.28 -14.65 20.17
N ILE A 99 -13.58 -14.80 19.92
CA ILE A 99 -14.10 -15.42 18.69
C ILE A 99 -13.57 -14.70 17.44
N PHE A 100 -13.58 -13.36 17.41
CA PHE A 100 -13.06 -12.60 16.27
C PHE A 100 -11.54 -12.76 16.10
N VAL A 101 -10.80 -12.88 17.21
CA VAL A 101 -9.36 -13.16 17.17
C VAL A 101 -9.09 -14.54 16.57
N ASP A 102 -9.82 -15.56 17.02
CA ASP A 102 -9.66 -16.94 16.54
C ASP A 102 -10.03 -17.06 15.05
N ILE A 103 -11.09 -16.35 14.61
CA ILE A 103 -11.46 -16.26 13.18
C ILE A 103 -10.32 -15.62 12.38
N ASN A 104 -9.77 -14.50 12.85
CA ASN A 104 -8.64 -13.83 12.19
C ASN A 104 -7.41 -14.75 12.10
N GLU A 105 -7.12 -15.53 13.14
CA GLU A 105 -6.04 -16.53 13.08
C GLU A 105 -6.32 -17.63 12.04
N GLY A 106 -7.57 -18.10 11.95
CA GLY A 106 -8.01 -19.04 10.91
C GLY A 106 -7.79 -18.48 9.50
N VAL A 107 -8.22 -17.25 9.25
CA VAL A 107 -8.02 -16.55 7.97
C VAL A 107 -6.53 -16.38 7.67
N LEU A 108 -5.72 -15.97 8.66
CA LEU A 108 -4.27 -15.83 8.49
C LEU A 108 -3.59 -17.16 8.15
N LYS A 109 -4.05 -18.29 8.68
CA LYS A 109 -3.54 -19.62 8.30
C LYS A 109 -3.83 -19.94 6.84
N ILE A 110 -5.04 -19.64 6.36
CA ILE A 110 -5.42 -19.82 4.96
C ILE A 110 -4.57 -18.93 4.05
N VAL A 111 -4.42 -17.65 4.39
CA VAL A 111 -3.57 -16.72 3.62
C VAL A 111 -2.12 -17.22 3.58
N LYS A 112 -1.55 -17.68 4.70
CA LYS A 112 -0.20 -18.27 4.75
C LYS A 112 -0.09 -19.50 3.85
N PHE A 113 -1.11 -20.34 3.79
CA PHE A 113 -1.15 -21.51 2.90
C PHE A 113 -1.19 -21.09 1.42
N ILE A 114 -2.03 -20.12 1.06
CA ILE A 114 -2.10 -19.58 -0.31
C ILE A 114 -0.76 -18.97 -0.72
N VAL A 115 -0.10 -18.22 0.16
CA VAL A 115 1.22 -17.65 -0.10
C VAL A 115 2.29 -18.74 -0.34
N LYS A 116 2.21 -19.88 0.36
CA LYS A 116 3.10 -21.03 0.08
C LYS A 116 2.87 -21.65 -1.30
N LEU A 117 1.65 -21.55 -1.84
CA LEU A 117 1.29 -22.01 -3.18
C LEU A 117 1.53 -20.95 -4.27
N ALA A 118 1.75 -19.68 -3.89
CA ALA A 118 2.06 -18.58 -4.80
C ALA A 118 3.15 -18.88 -5.86
N PRO A 119 4.27 -19.59 -5.59
CA PRO A 119 5.26 -19.88 -6.62
C PRO A 119 4.68 -20.61 -7.84
N PHE A 120 3.73 -21.53 -7.64
CA PHE A 120 3.06 -22.23 -8.74
C PHE A 120 2.14 -21.29 -9.52
N GLY A 121 1.40 -20.43 -8.83
CA GLY A 121 0.52 -19.43 -9.45
C GLY A 121 1.29 -18.38 -10.26
N ILE A 122 2.37 -17.84 -9.69
CA ILE A 122 3.24 -16.86 -10.34
C ILE A 122 3.91 -17.50 -11.58
N PHE A 123 4.37 -18.75 -11.49
CA PHE A 123 4.92 -19.46 -12.65
C PHE A 123 3.90 -19.55 -13.79
N GLY A 124 2.65 -19.92 -13.49
CA GLY A 124 1.57 -19.96 -14.49
C GLY A 124 1.27 -18.60 -15.12
N LEU A 125 1.20 -17.53 -14.31
CA LEU A 125 0.96 -16.17 -14.79
C LEU A 125 2.10 -15.65 -15.67
N VAL A 126 3.36 -15.89 -15.28
CA VAL A 126 4.53 -15.49 -16.08
C VAL A 126 4.60 -16.30 -17.37
N ALA A 127 4.38 -17.62 -17.33
CA ALA A 127 4.36 -18.46 -18.53
C ALA A 127 3.27 -18.02 -19.53
N ASN A 128 2.06 -17.71 -19.04
CA ASN A 128 0.98 -17.20 -19.86
C ASN A 128 1.32 -15.82 -20.46
N SER A 129 1.84 -14.90 -19.65
CA SER A 129 2.26 -13.57 -20.11
C SER A 129 3.36 -13.67 -21.18
N VAL A 130 4.34 -14.54 -21.02
CA VAL A 130 5.39 -14.78 -22.03
C VAL A 130 4.81 -15.39 -23.30
N ALA A 131 3.83 -16.30 -23.19
CA ALA A 131 3.19 -16.92 -24.35
C ALA A 131 2.34 -15.91 -25.17
N GLN A 132 1.66 -14.98 -24.52
CA GLN A 132 0.79 -13.99 -25.18
C GLN A 132 1.57 -12.77 -25.68
N THR A 133 2.42 -12.18 -24.85
CA THR A 133 3.08 -10.88 -25.12
C THR A 133 4.53 -11.00 -25.60
N GLY A 134 5.07 -12.23 -25.61
CA GLY A 134 6.45 -12.50 -26.02
C GLY A 134 7.50 -11.79 -25.17
N ALA A 135 8.74 -11.73 -25.68
CA ALA A 135 9.85 -11.08 -24.99
C ALA A 135 9.66 -9.56 -24.85
N GLN A 136 8.86 -8.93 -25.71
CA GLN A 136 8.57 -7.49 -25.65
C GLN A 136 7.68 -7.12 -24.46
N GLY A 137 6.65 -7.91 -24.16
CA GLY A 137 5.82 -7.68 -22.97
C GLY A 137 6.61 -7.81 -21.68
N LEU A 138 7.51 -8.81 -21.58
CA LEU A 138 8.39 -8.97 -20.42
C LEU A 138 9.33 -7.75 -20.23
N LEU A 139 9.83 -7.17 -21.32
CA LEU A 139 10.63 -5.94 -21.27
C LEU A 139 9.82 -4.74 -20.77
N SER A 140 8.53 -4.61 -21.13
CA SER A 140 7.67 -3.55 -20.60
C SER A 140 7.43 -3.69 -19.09
N TYR A 141 7.22 -4.92 -18.59
CA TYR A 141 7.15 -5.17 -17.16
C TYR A 141 8.48 -4.86 -16.44
N ALA A 142 9.61 -5.22 -17.05
CA ALA A 142 10.92 -4.87 -16.50
C ALA A 142 11.14 -3.35 -16.43
N LYS A 143 10.75 -2.60 -17.46
CA LYS A 143 10.79 -1.13 -17.47
C LYS A 143 9.96 -0.52 -16.34
N LEU A 144 8.76 -1.06 -16.09
CA LEU A 144 7.94 -0.64 -14.95
C LEU A 144 8.61 -0.90 -13.60
N LEU A 145 9.20 -2.08 -13.42
CA LEU A 145 9.90 -2.42 -12.19
C LEU A 145 11.09 -1.48 -11.95
N VAL A 146 11.84 -1.16 -13.01
CA VAL A 146 12.94 -0.19 -12.93
C VAL A 146 12.40 1.20 -12.56
N LEU A 147 11.35 1.68 -13.22
CA LEU A 147 10.74 2.98 -12.91
C LEU A 147 10.24 3.04 -11.46
N LEU A 148 9.60 1.98 -10.97
CA LEU A 148 9.12 1.87 -9.60
C LEU A 148 10.27 1.94 -8.59
N VAL A 149 11.33 1.15 -8.80
CA VAL A 149 12.50 1.13 -7.90
C VAL A 149 13.22 2.47 -7.92
N LEU A 150 13.39 3.10 -9.09
CA LEU A 150 13.98 4.43 -9.21
C LEU A 150 13.14 5.49 -8.50
N THR A 151 11.80 5.43 -8.62
CA THR A 151 10.89 6.34 -7.92
C THR A 151 10.98 6.14 -6.40
N MET A 152 11.04 4.89 -5.92
CA MET A 152 11.24 4.59 -4.50
C MET A 152 12.57 5.13 -3.98
N LEU A 153 13.65 4.98 -4.74
CA LEU A 153 14.97 5.53 -4.39
C LEU A 153 14.94 7.06 -4.37
N PHE A 154 14.29 7.70 -5.34
CA PHE A 154 14.14 9.15 -5.38
C PHE A 154 13.37 9.66 -4.16
N VAL A 155 12.25 9.03 -3.81
CA VAL A 155 11.49 9.39 -2.60
C VAL A 155 12.34 9.20 -1.34
N ALA A 156 13.11 8.12 -1.25
CA ALA A 156 13.95 7.84 -0.09
C ALA A 156 15.12 8.82 0.06
N PHE A 157 15.82 9.16 -1.03
CA PHE A 157 17.03 9.99 -0.98
C PHE A 157 16.80 11.49 -1.18
N VAL A 158 15.68 11.89 -1.79
CA VAL A 158 15.37 13.30 -2.06
C VAL A 158 14.25 13.77 -1.13
N ILE A 159 13.06 13.16 -1.22
CA ILE A 159 11.89 13.64 -0.47
C ILE A 159 12.08 13.43 1.03
N ASN A 160 12.41 12.21 1.47
CA ASN A 160 12.61 11.92 2.88
C ASN A 160 13.85 12.65 3.44
N ALA A 161 14.92 12.80 2.64
CA ALA A 161 16.08 13.59 3.04
C ALA A 161 15.76 15.06 3.25
N LEU A 162 14.99 15.67 2.34
CA LEU A 162 14.53 17.05 2.43
C LEU A 162 13.69 17.26 3.69
N ILE A 163 12.73 16.35 3.95
CA ILE A 163 11.88 16.39 5.14
C ILE A 163 12.74 16.35 6.42
N VAL A 164 13.67 15.39 6.52
CA VAL A 164 14.55 15.26 7.69
C VAL A 164 15.47 16.49 7.85
N PHE A 165 15.99 17.04 6.75
CA PHE A 165 16.83 18.23 6.77
C PHE A 165 16.08 19.47 7.24
N ILE A 166 14.83 19.67 6.81
CA ILE A 166 13.99 20.81 7.23
C ILE A 166 13.72 20.75 8.74
N TYR A 167 13.42 19.56 9.27
CA TYR A 167 13.08 19.41 10.70
C TYR A 167 14.29 19.36 11.63
N THR A 168 15.35 18.65 11.24
CA THR A 168 16.53 18.42 12.11
C THR A 168 17.64 19.44 11.86
N ARG A 169 17.64 20.11 10.70
CA ARG A 169 18.72 21.03 10.23
C ARG A 169 20.13 20.42 10.27
N LYS A 170 20.22 19.09 10.32
CA LYS A 170 21.46 18.30 10.28
C LYS A 170 21.49 17.46 9.02
N ASN A 171 22.68 16.99 8.65
CA ASN A 171 22.88 16.13 7.49
C ASN A 171 22.02 14.85 7.60
N PRO A 172 21.04 14.63 6.70
CA PRO A 172 20.11 13.49 6.76
C PRO A 172 20.69 12.20 6.16
N PHE A 173 21.71 12.30 5.31
CA PHE A 173 22.29 11.17 4.59
C PHE A 173 22.83 10.04 5.48
N PRO A 174 23.56 10.28 6.60
CA PRO A 174 24.01 9.19 7.46
C PRO A 174 22.84 8.36 8.03
N LEU A 175 21.71 9.00 8.35
CA LEU A 175 20.53 8.31 8.86
C LEU A 175 19.88 7.44 7.77
N ILE A 176 19.75 7.98 6.56
CA ILE A 176 19.18 7.27 5.41
C ILE A 176 20.03 6.05 5.06
N PHE A 177 21.37 6.18 5.05
CA PHE A 177 22.26 5.04 4.77
C PHE A 177 22.18 3.94 5.83
N ILE A 178 22.05 4.30 7.11
CA ILE A 178 21.88 3.33 8.20
C ILE A 178 20.54 2.58 8.02
N CYS A 179 19.45 3.31 7.77
CA CYS A 179 18.13 2.70 7.52
C CYS A 179 18.11 1.86 6.24
N LEU A 180 18.76 2.32 5.17
CA LEU A 180 18.81 1.57 3.91
C LEU A 180 19.56 0.25 4.07
N ARG A 181 20.69 0.28 4.81
CA ARG A 181 21.54 -0.90 5.03
C ARG A 181 20.91 -1.93 5.95
N HIS A 182 20.30 -1.50 7.05
CA HIS A 182 19.81 -2.42 8.08
C HIS A 182 18.35 -2.81 7.92
N SER A 183 17.53 -1.95 7.34
CA SER A 183 16.08 -2.08 7.36
C SER A 183 15.48 -2.23 5.96
N ALA A 184 15.92 -1.42 4.98
CA ALA A 184 15.29 -1.42 3.66
C ALA A 184 15.47 -2.72 2.89
N PHE A 185 16.66 -3.35 2.95
CA PHE A 185 16.91 -4.60 2.24
C PHE A 185 16.00 -5.74 2.74
N PHE A 186 15.96 -5.96 4.05
CA PHE A 186 15.08 -6.97 4.66
C PHE A 186 13.59 -6.65 4.43
N ALA A 187 13.18 -5.38 4.55
CA ALA A 187 11.80 -4.95 4.33
C ALA A 187 11.35 -5.16 2.86
N PHE A 188 12.24 -4.93 1.88
CA PHE A 188 11.95 -5.11 0.47
C PHE A 188 11.65 -6.57 0.12
N PHE A 189 12.48 -7.51 0.61
CA PHE A 189 12.31 -8.94 0.32
C PHE A 189 11.20 -9.59 1.15
N THR A 190 10.96 -9.12 2.37
CA THR A 190 9.86 -9.65 3.21
C THR A 190 8.50 -9.05 2.87
N ARG A 191 8.45 -7.92 2.15
CA ARG A 191 7.23 -7.16 1.82
C ARG A 191 6.33 -6.85 3.02
N SER A 192 6.87 -6.90 4.24
CA SER A 192 6.10 -6.71 5.47
C SER A 192 6.65 -5.55 6.27
N SER A 193 5.86 -4.49 6.41
CA SER A 193 6.19 -3.34 7.26
C SER A 193 6.29 -3.73 8.74
N ALA A 194 5.54 -4.75 9.19
CA ALA A 194 5.55 -5.24 10.57
C ALA A 194 6.86 -5.95 10.96
N ALA A 195 7.50 -6.64 10.00
CA ALA A 195 8.80 -7.29 10.23
C ALA A 195 9.93 -6.26 10.48
N ASN A 196 9.71 -5.00 10.10
CA ASN A 196 10.70 -3.94 10.18
C ASN A 196 10.63 -3.12 11.48
N ILE A 197 9.53 -3.20 12.22
CA ILE A 197 9.32 -2.49 13.50
C ILE A 197 10.41 -2.84 14.54
N PRO A 198 10.75 -4.12 14.81
CA PRO A 198 11.79 -4.45 15.81
C PRO A 198 13.19 -3.98 15.40
N VAL A 199 13.53 -4.05 14.11
CA VAL A 199 14.84 -3.60 13.59
C VAL A 199 14.98 -2.09 13.71
N ASN A 200 13.90 -1.35 13.40
CA ASN A 200 13.91 0.11 13.52
C ASN A 200 13.93 0.59 14.98
N MET A 201 13.31 -0.14 15.91
CA MET A 201 13.36 0.16 17.35
C MET A 201 14.73 -0.13 17.97
N ALA A 202 15.54 -1.03 17.40
CA ALA A 202 16.91 -1.28 17.86
C ALA A 202 17.93 -0.23 17.37
N LEU A 203 17.56 0.56 16.36
CA LEU A 203 18.39 1.61 15.75
C LEU A 203 18.13 3.01 16.34
N CYS A 204 17.05 3.19 17.10
CA CYS A 204 16.64 4.41 17.79
C CYS A 204 16.98 4.33 19.28
#